data_AF-A0A852RJW1-F1
#
_entry.id   AF-A0A852RJW1-F1
#
_cell.length_a   1.000
_cell.length_b   1.000
_cell.length_c   1.000
_cell.angle_alpha   90.00
_cell.angle_beta   90.00
_cell.angle_gamma   90.00
#
_symmetry.space_group_name_H-M   'P 1'
#
loop_
_entity.id
_entity.type
_entity.pdbx_description
1 polymer ?
#
loop_
_entity_poly.entity_id
_entity_poly.type
_entity_poly.pdbx_seq_one_letter_code
_entity_poly.pdbx_strand_id
1 'polypeptide(L)'
;MSDRTVAELEQLLTGHGPSGPGPDLDLIRRRGRGRRRLRRAGTAGSVVAGAALVTVVAVAVTGGTERAADPAGPPKVVASARAGLSDLARRALTEIPGAQQVSPTMVSIPAPGARGLGPDMPAQVHGQAVALPEESYAGVTMFKRKDVPAWLYDGTEALEKDQGDEETGYPVGTTDLTGVGVDLGPQYLGCVTTEGAADPPAGETCHPAVVTRQGDAWAYQWGMGTERFLEPGAPMEVFTTRASVDGADGTLGIAGLDGTDVARAVFIGTDGTRVEGTVLAGTLVPGESMFYGEVAGPLARVIAYDAAGEVIEDHPLRECKDPVDCEVR
;
A
#
# COMPACT_ATOMS: atom_id res chain seq x y z
N MET A 1 13.50 32.05 -7.25
CA MET A 1 12.83 31.37 -8.38
C MET A 1 13.83 31.36 -9.53
N SER A 2 14.17 30.19 -10.06
CA SER A 2 15.17 30.08 -11.12
C SER A 2 14.48 30.24 -12.48
N ASP A 3 14.81 31.30 -13.22
CA ASP A 3 14.28 31.63 -14.56
C ASP A 3 14.86 30.74 -15.66
N ARG A 4 14.88 29.42 -15.45
CA ARG A 4 15.41 28.47 -16.43
C ARG A 4 14.29 27.89 -17.28
N THR A 5 14.49 27.97 -18.58
CA THR A 5 13.62 27.37 -19.59
C THR A 5 13.76 25.84 -19.60
N VAL A 6 12.76 25.14 -20.12
CA VAL A 6 12.77 23.67 -20.25
C VAL A 6 14.01 23.17 -21.02
N ALA A 7 14.45 23.90 -22.05
CA ALA A 7 15.65 23.58 -22.80
C ALA A 7 16.94 23.67 -21.95
N GLU A 8 17.00 24.62 -21.00
CA GLU A 8 18.15 24.78 -20.10
C GLU A 8 18.18 23.70 -19.01
N LEU A 9 17.01 23.20 -18.58
CA LEU A 9 16.91 22.04 -17.69
C LEU A 9 17.34 20.74 -18.39
N GLU A 10 17.00 20.57 -19.67
CA GLU A 10 17.42 19.43 -20.50
C GLU A 10 18.93 19.41 -20.76
N GLN A 11 19.53 20.59 -20.91
CA GLN A 11 20.98 20.72 -21.06
C GLN A 11 21.76 20.39 -19.77
N LEU A 12 21.16 20.63 -18.61
CA LEU A 12 21.73 20.29 -17.30
C LEU A 12 21.64 18.78 -16.99
N LEU A 13 20.63 18.09 -17.50
CA LEU A 13 20.46 16.65 -17.35
C LEU A 13 21.36 15.84 -18.31
N THR A 14 21.78 16.45 -19.42
CA THR A 14 22.69 15.84 -20.41
C THR A 14 24.16 16.19 -20.18
N GLY A 15 24.45 17.22 -19.37
CA GLY A 15 25.79 17.69 -19.09
C GLY A 15 26.27 17.38 -17.67
N HIS A 16 27.22 16.43 -17.57
CA HIS A 16 28.12 16.17 -16.42
C HIS A 16 27.66 15.14 -15.36
N GLY A 17 27.24 13.94 -15.79
CA GLY A 17 27.15 12.73 -14.97
C GLY A 17 27.82 11.52 -15.66
N PRO A 18 28.22 10.46 -14.91
CA PRO A 18 29.01 9.36 -15.43
C PRO A 18 28.32 8.65 -16.59
N SER A 19 29.12 8.22 -17.57
CA SER A 19 28.74 7.61 -18.85
C SER A 19 27.81 6.38 -18.69
N GLY A 20 26.51 6.63 -18.57
CA GLY A 20 25.43 5.66 -18.75
C GLY A 20 24.43 6.20 -19.77
N PRO A 21 23.59 5.36 -20.38
CA PRO A 21 22.48 5.87 -21.19
C PRO A 21 21.59 6.70 -20.27
N GLY A 22 21.60 8.02 -20.46
CA GLY A 22 20.66 8.91 -19.80
C GLY A 22 19.21 8.50 -20.09
N PRO A 23 18.24 8.98 -19.31
CA PRO A 23 16.83 8.66 -19.53
C PRO A 23 16.43 8.97 -20.97
N ASP A 24 15.76 8.02 -21.64
CA ASP A 24 15.26 8.21 -23.01
C ASP A 24 14.08 9.19 -23.01
N LEU A 25 14.41 10.48 -23.11
CA LEU A 25 13.45 11.57 -23.11
C LEU A 25 12.46 11.47 -24.28
N ASP A 26 12.84 10.82 -25.38
CA ASP A 26 11.96 10.63 -26.54
C ASP A 26 10.94 9.52 -26.29
N LEU A 27 11.30 8.45 -25.58
CA LEU A 27 10.38 7.43 -25.09
C LEU A 27 9.36 8.04 -24.12
N ILE A 28 9.82 8.84 -23.15
CA ILE A 28 8.99 9.53 -22.16
C ILE A 28 8.00 10.49 -22.86
N ARG A 29 8.49 11.31 -23.81
CA ARG A 29 7.66 12.23 -24.60
C ARG A 29 6.68 11.51 -25.53
N ARG A 30 7.01 10.31 -26.01
CA ARG A 30 6.09 9.50 -26.85
C ARG A 30 4.98 8.88 -26.00
N ARG A 31 5.31 8.39 -24.80
CA ARG A 31 4.33 7.86 -23.81
C ARG A 31 3.31 8.94 -23.39
N GLY A 32 3.77 10.14 -23.02
CA GLY A 32 2.88 11.26 -22.68
C GLY A 32 2.01 11.78 -23.84
N ARG A 33 2.50 11.68 -25.09
CA ARG A 33 1.73 12.06 -26.29
C ARG A 33 0.66 11.03 -26.69
N GLY A 34 0.90 9.74 -26.44
CA GLY A 34 -0.06 8.67 -26.70
C GLY A 34 -1.33 8.82 -25.85
N ARG A 35 -1.16 9.13 -24.56
CA ARG A 35 -2.26 9.39 -23.61
C ARG A 35 -3.15 10.57 -24.01
N ARG A 36 -2.57 11.68 -24.49
CA ARG A 36 -3.36 12.84 -24.95
C ARG A 36 -4.25 12.53 -26.16
N ARG A 37 -3.87 11.56 -27.00
CA ARG A 37 -4.66 11.15 -28.17
C ARG A 37 -5.78 10.18 -27.81
N LEU A 38 -5.55 9.26 -26.85
CA LEU A 38 -6.59 8.38 -26.34
C LEU A 38 -7.65 9.15 -25.53
N ARG A 39 -7.25 10.18 -24.78
CA ARG A 39 -8.18 11.01 -23.98
C ARG A 39 -9.12 11.89 -24.79
N ARG A 40 -8.74 12.37 -25.98
CA ARG A 40 -9.66 13.12 -26.87
C ARG A 40 -10.79 12.27 -27.45
N ALA A 41 -10.68 10.93 -27.40
CA ALA A 41 -11.74 10.03 -27.83
C ALA A 41 -12.68 9.63 -26.66
N GLY A 42 -12.22 9.67 -25.41
CA GLY A 42 -12.98 9.23 -24.23
C GLY A 42 -13.84 10.30 -23.54
N THR A 43 -13.50 11.60 -23.66
CA THR A 43 -14.19 12.69 -22.94
C THR A 43 -15.51 13.17 -23.56
N ALA A 44 -16.07 12.47 -24.55
CA ALA A 44 -17.35 12.83 -25.18
C ALA A 44 -18.59 12.10 -24.61
N GLY A 45 -18.42 11.19 -23.64
CA GLY A 45 -19.45 10.19 -23.32
C GLY A 45 -19.92 10.06 -21.87
N SER A 46 -19.67 11.03 -20.98
CA SER A 46 -19.99 10.85 -19.55
C SER A 46 -20.61 12.09 -18.90
N VAL A 47 -21.63 12.63 -19.54
CA VAL A 47 -22.61 13.52 -18.89
C VAL A 47 -23.99 12.98 -19.25
N VAL A 48 -24.84 12.83 -18.22
CA VAL A 48 -26.26 12.38 -18.23
C VAL A 48 -26.49 10.88 -17.99
N ALA A 49 -26.79 10.50 -16.74
CA ALA A 49 -28.12 10.06 -16.30
C ALA A 49 -28.05 9.33 -14.95
N GLY A 50 -28.58 9.99 -13.90
CA GLY A 50 -28.98 9.30 -12.69
C GLY A 50 -30.33 8.60 -12.84
N ALA A 51 -30.57 7.68 -11.91
CA ALA A 51 -31.83 7.01 -11.55
C ALA A 51 -32.33 5.81 -12.39
N ALA A 52 -32.46 4.69 -11.66
CA ALA A 52 -33.35 3.53 -11.81
C ALA A 52 -33.12 2.63 -13.06
N LEU A 53 -32.94 1.31 -12.96
CA LEU A 53 -33.93 0.35 -12.48
C LEU A 53 -33.27 -1.04 -12.39
N VAL A 54 -33.74 -1.84 -11.44
CA VAL A 54 -33.50 -3.28 -11.33
C VAL A 54 -33.99 -3.98 -12.60
N THR A 55 -33.15 -4.75 -13.28
CA THR A 55 -33.62 -5.87 -14.12
C THR A 55 -32.58 -6.98 -14.17
N VAL A 56 -32.92 -8.08 -13.51
CA VAL A 56 -32.26 -9.38 -13.62
C VAL A 56 -32.50 -9.90 -15.04
N VAL A 57 -31.43 -10.08 -15.83
CA VAL A 57 -31.45 -10.98 -16.99
C VAL A 57 -30.14 -11.76 -16.99
N ALA A 58 -30.24 -13.02 -16.61
CA ALA A 58 -29.23 -14.03 -16.81
C ALA A 58 -29.13 -14.36 -18.31
N VAL A 59 -27.94 -14.21 -18.88
CA VAL A 59 -27.55 -14.97 -20.09
C VAL A 59 -26.11 -15.41 -19.91
N ALA A 60 -25.96 -16.70 -19.63
CA ALA A 60 -24.71 -17.43 -19.77
C ALA A 60 -24.42 -17.64 -21.26
N VAL A 61 -23.24 -17.24 -21.72
CA VAL A 61 -22.57 -17.88 -22.86
C VAL A 61 -21.08 -18.01 -22.53
N THR A 62 -20.63 -19.24 -22.70
CA THR A 62 -19.41 -19.93 -22.33
C THR A 62 -18.17 -19.52 -23.12
N GLY A 63 -16.99 -19.57 -22.48
CA GLY A 63 -15.74 -19.90 -23.18
C GLY A 63 -14.45 -19.42 -22.49
N GLY A 64 -13.70 -20.34 -21.87
CA GLY A 64 -12.24 -20.28 -21.90
C GLY A 64 -11.51 -20.22 -20.56
N THR A 65 -10.87 -21.36 -20.21
CA THR A 65 -9.73 -21.58 -19.30
C THR A 65 -9.96 -21.41 -17.80
N GLU A 66 -10.19 -22.56 -17.17
CA GLU A 66 -10.15 -22.85 -15.75
C GLU A 66 -8.79 -22.46 -15.14
N ARG A 67 -8.75 -21.38 -14.35
CA ARG A 67 -7.88 -21.31 -13.18
C ARG A 67 -8.65 -21.94 -12.03
N ALA A 68 -8.00 -22.82 -11.27
CA ALA A 68 -8.57 -23.45 -10.09
C ALA A 68 -9.15 -22.36 -9.17
N ALA A 69 -10.48 -22.38 -9.05
CA ALA A 69 -11.18 -21.58 -8.06
C ALA A 69 -10.93 -22.21 -6.70
N ASP A 70 -10.34 -21.46 -5.78
CA ASP A 70 -10.37 -21.82 -4.38
C ASP A 70 -11.84 -21.97 -3.94
N PRO A 71 -12.17 -23.02 -3.17
CA PRO A 71 -13.55 -23.24 -2.75
C PRO A 71 -14.01 -22.07 -1.87
N ALA A 72 -15.05 -21.38 -2.34
CA ALA A 72 -15.74 -20.33 -1.61
C ALA A 72 -16.30 -20.88 -0.28
N GLY A 73 -15.56 -20.67 0.80
CA GLY A 73 -16.09 -20.78 2.16
C GLY A 73 -17.07 -19.63 2.44
N PRO A 74 -18.09 -19.84 3.27
CA PRO A 74 -19.01 -18.76 3.63
C PRO A 74 -18.25 -17.62 4.32
N PRO A 75 -18.66 -16.34 4.14
CA PRO A 75 -17.98 -15.21 4.76
C PRO A 75 -18.09 -15.33 6.28
N LYS A 76 -16.97 -15.64 6.95
CA LYS A 76 -16.83 -15.39 8.38
C LYS A 76 -16.92 -13.88 8.56
N VAL A 77 -17.94 -13.45 9.30
CA VAL A 77 -18.14 -12.08 9.72
C VAL A 77 -16.83 -11.58 10.33
N VAL A 78 -16.09 -10.75 9.59
CA VAL A 78 -14.93 -10.03 10.12
C VAL A 78 -15.46 -9.31 11.35
N ALA A 79 -14.91 -9.65 12.52
CA ALA A 79 -15.37 -9.13 13.80
C ALA A 79 -15.65 -7.63 13.67
N SER A 80 -16.91 -7.24 13.86
CA SER A 80 -17.33 -5.85 13.84
C SER A 80 -16.33 -5.02 14.64
N ALA A 81 -15.70 -4.03 14.00
CA ALA A 81 -14.65 -3.21 14.60
C ALA A 81 -15.04 -2.86 16.03
N ARG A 82 -14.28 -3.38 17.00
CA ARG A 82 -14.60 -3.22 18.41
C ARG A 82 -14.54 -1.73 18.72
N ALA A 83 -15.59 -1.17 19.32
CA ALA A 83 -15.56 0.23 19.74
C ALA A 83 -14.56 0.37 20.91
N GLY A 84 -13.36 0.87 20.61
CA GLY A 84 -12.30 1.11 21.58
C GLY A 84 -11.39 -0.08 21.87
N LEU A 85 -10.43 0.13 22.79
CA LEU A 85 -9.43 -0.88 23.17
C LEU A 85 -10.04 -2.20 23.66
N SER A 86 -9.38 -3.32 23.35
CA SER A 86 -9.67 -4.61 23.96
C SER A 86 -9.24 -4.65 25.44
N ASP A 87 -9.70 -5.65 26.21
CA ASP A 87 -9.20 -5.86 27.58
C ASP A 87 -7.70 -6.14 27.58
N LEU A 88 -7.22 -6.87 26.57
CA LEU A 88 -5.81 -7.19 26.40
C LEU A 88 -4.98 -5.92 26.14
N ALA A 89 -5.47 -5.03 25.27
CA ALA A 89 -4.84 -3.75 24.95
C ALA A 89 -4.85 -2.78 26.13
N ARG A 90 -5.98 -2.68 26.86
CA ARG A 90 -6.04 -1.89 28.11
C ARG A 90 -5.02 -2.36 29.14
N ARG A 91 -4.88 -3.68 29.30
CA ARG A 91 -3.91 -4.27 30.21
C ARG A 91 -2.48 -3.99 29.75
N ALA A 92 -2.19 -4.12 28.45
CA ALA A 92 -0.89 -3.78 27.88
C ALA A 92 -0.51 -2.33 28.14
N LEU A 93 -1.42 -1.39 27.89
CA LEU A 93 -1.22 0.03 28.16
C LEU A 93 -0.92 0.32 29.65
N THR A 94 -1.49 -0.48 30.55
CA THR A 94 -1.33 -0.30 32.00
C THR A 94 -0.06 -0.97 32.55
N GLU A 95 0.25 -2.18 32.08
CA GLU A 95 1.27 -3.05 32.70
C GLU A 95 2.62 -3.04 31.97
N ILE A 96 2.68 -2.65 30.71
CA ILE A 96 3.92 -2.71 29.91
C ILE A 96 4.60 -1.34 29.89
N PRO A 97 5.81 -1.20 30.47
CA PRO A 97 6.55 0.05 30.41
C PRO A 97 6.82 0.48 28.96
N GLY A 98 6.48 1.72 28.64
CA GLY A 98 6.65 2.30 27.30
C GLY A 98 5.50 2.01 26.33
N ALA A 99 4.45 1.30 26.76
CA ALA A 99 3.24 1.17 25.95
C ALA A 99 2.54 2.53 25.76
N GLN A 100 2.01 2.75 24.56
CA GLN A 100 1.32 3.98 24.19
C GLN A 100 0.03 3.65 23.46
N GLN A 101 -1.02 4.42 23.71
CA GLN A 101 -2.23 4.34 22.89
C GLN A 101 -2.00 5.16 21.62
N VAL A 102 -1.94 4.48 20.47
CA VAL A 102 -1.71 5.12 19.17
C VAL A 102 -3.04 5.51 18.52
N SER A 103 -4.08 4.69 18.69
CA SER A 103 -5.43 4.98 18.19
C SER A 103 -6.51 4.62 19.22
N PRO A 104 -7.80 4.91 18.98
CA PRO A 104 -8.88 4.51 19.87
C PRO A 104 -8.95 2.99 20.07
N THR A 105 -8.47 2.21 19.09
CA THR A 105 -8.54 0.74 19.08
C THR A 105 -7.19 0.05 19.23
N MET A 106 -6.08 0.78 19.13
CA MET A 106 -4.74 0.20 19.12
C MET A 106 -3.80 0.81 20.16
N VAL A 107 -3.05 -0.08 20.81
CA VAL A 107 -1.92 0.23 21.69
C VAL A 107 -0.64 -0.29 21.04
N SER A 108 0.39 0.53 20.97
CA SER A 108 1.74 0.10 20.64
C SER A 108 2.49 -0.29 21.91
N ILE A 109 3.30 -1.33 21.83
CA ILE A 109 4.25 -1.72 22.87
C ILE A 109 5.66 -1.78 22.30
N PRO A 110 6.70 -1.47 23.10
CA PRO A 110 8.07 -1.55 22.62
C PRO A 110 8.45 -2.99 22.20
N ALA A 111 9.21 -3.12 21.12
CA ALA A 111 9.78 -4.42 20.74
C ALA A 111 10.65 -5.02 21.85
N PRO A 112 10.48 -6.33 22.16
CA PRO A 112 11.32 -7.00 23.12
C PRO A 112 12.74 -7.22 22.57
N GLY A 113 13.64 -6.30 22.90
CA GLY A 113 15.06 -6.35 22.55
C GLY A 113 15.39 -5.75 21.17
N ALA A 114 16.69 -5.51 20.93
CA ALA A 114 17.21 -4.79 19.77
C ALA A 114 17.28 -5.61 18.46
N ARG A 115 16.41 -6.60 18.24
CA ARG A 115 16.45 -7.43 17.03
C ARG A 115 15.11 -7.45 16.34
N GLY A 116 15.14 -6.99 15.09
CA GLY A 116 14.02 -6.91 14.18
C GLY A 116 13.27 -8.23 14.14
N LEU A 117 11.96 -8.13 14.31
CA LEU A 117 11.03 -9.20 14.05
C LEU A 117 10.21 -8.79 12.84
N GLY A 118 10.13 -9.72 11.91
CA GLY A 118 9.69 -9.57 10.53
C GLY A 118 10.41 -10.65 9.74
N PRO A 119 9.79 -11.21 8.67
CA PRO A 119 10.38 -12.31 7.94
C PRO A 119 11.83 -11.96 7.56
N ASP A 120 12.74 -12.90 7.77
CA ASP A 120 14.17 -12.83 7.45
C ASP A 120 14.42 -12.69 5.93
N MET A 121 13.48 -12.14 5.15
CA MET A 121 13.64 -11.87 3.73
C MET A 121 14.42 -10.58 3.59
N PRO A 122 15.75 -10.66 3.35
CA PRO A 122 16.57 -9.50 3.16
C PRO A 122 16.10 -8.85 1.86
N ALA A 123 15.96 -7.53 1.89
CA ALA A 123 15.66 -6.76 0.70
C ALA A 123 16.90 -6.00 0.27
N GLN A 124 17.18 -5.99 -1.03
CA GLN A 124 18.09 -5.00 -1.60
C GLN A 124 17.25 -3.82 -2.07
N VAL A 125 17.45 -2.65 -1.47
CA VAL A 125 16.78 -1.41 -1.90
C VAL A 125 17.64 -0.71 -2.93
N HIS A 126 17.05 -0.45 -4.10
CA HIS A 126 17.63 0.40 -5.14
C HIS A 126 17.32 1.87 -4.87
N GLY A 127 18.35 2.70 -4.95
CA GLY A 127 18.21 4.13 -4.71
C GLY A 127 17.89 4.45 -3.25
N GLN A 128 17.05 5.47 -3.04
CA GLN A 128 16.68 5.94 -1.70
C GLN A 128 15.27 5.45 -1.34
N ALA A 129 15.16 4.73 -0.22
CA ALA A 129 13.86 4.45 0.38
C ALA A 129 13.22 5.73 0.93
N VAL A 130 11.91 5.85 0.82
CA VAL A 130 11.14 7.00 1.31
C VAL A 130 10.41 6.59 2.58
N ALA A 131 10.58 7.38 3.65
CA ALA A 131 9.87 7.14 4.90
C ALA A 131 8.36 7.30 4.69
N LEU A 132 7.60 6.32 5.15
CA LEU A 132 6.15 6.41 5.26
C LEU A 132 5.80 7.11 6.59
N PRO A 133 4.62 7.76 6.66
CA PRO A 133 4.19 8.47 7.86
C PRO A 133 3.84 7.52 9.02
N GLU A 134 3.41 6.29 8.70
CA GLU A 134 3.03 5.26 9.67
C GLU A 134 4.24 4.41 10.10
N GLU A 135 4.28 4.03 11.38
CA GLU A 135 5.26 3.07 11.91
C GLU A 135 4.90 1.63 11.51
N SER A 136 5.90 0.76 11.50
CA SER A 136 5.67 -0.66 11.28
C SER A 136 5.31 -1.33 12.60
N TYR A 137 4.17 -2.03 12.62
CA TYR A 137 3.75 -2.83 13.76
C TYR A 137 3.69 -4.30 13.40
N ALA A 138 4.20 -5.16 14.29
CA ALA A 138 3.99 -6.60 14.23
C ALA A 138 2.97 -7.04 15.28
N GLY A 139 2.26 -8.13 15.04
CA GLY A 139 1.44 -8.75 16.08
C GLY A 139 2.29 -9.47 17.12
N VAL A 140 1.75 -9.57 18.33
CA VAL A 140 2.42 -10.17 19.50
C VAL A 140 2.93 -11.60 19.24
N THR A 141 2.16 -12.44 18.55
CA THR A 141 2.51 -13.85 18.31
C THR A 141 3.56 -14.06 17.23
N MET A 142 4.02 -13.00 16.55
CA MET A 142 5.23 -13.05 15.72
C MET A 142 6.51 -13.18 16.56
N PHE A 143 6.44 -12.84 17.86
CA PHE A 143 7.54 -12.90 18.80
C PHE A 143 7.54 -14.24 19.52
N LYS A 144 8.67 -14.68 20.07
CA LYS A 144 8.67 -15.89 20.90
C LYS A 144 7.94 -15.59 22.20
N ARG A 145 7.14 -16.53 22.69
CA ARG A 145 6.42 -16.44 23.98
C ARG A 145 7.29 -15.99 25.17
N LYS A 146 8.58 -16.32 25.18
CA LYS A 146 9.52 -15.94 26.25
C LYS A 146 9.98 -14.46 26.18
N ASP A 147 9.78 -13.81 25.04
CA ASP A 147 10.28 -12.46 24.77
C ASP A 147 9.20 -11.40 25.10
N VAL A 148 7.93 -11.78 25.21
CA VAL A 148 6.82 -10.91 25.64
C VAL A 148 6.19 -11.44 26.94
N PRO A 149 5.39 -10.64 27.68
CA PRO A 149 4.67 -11.15 28.86
C PRO A 149 3.79 -12.35 28.50
N ALA A 150 3.88 -13.43 29.27
CA ALA A 150 3.16 -14.68 28.97
C ALA A 150 1.65 -14.47 28.82
N TRP A 151 1.05 -13.63 29.66
CA TRP A 151 -0.38 -13.32 29.58
C TRP A 151 -0.76 -12.60 28.29
N LEU A 152 0.15 -11.81 27.71
CA LEU A 152 -0.09 -11.08 26.47
C LEU A 152 -0.02 -12.06 25.30
N TYR A 153 1.03 -12.88 25.24
CA TYR A 153 1.18 -13.91 24.23
C TYR A 153 0.01 -14.91 24.24
N ASP A 154 -0.26 -15.51 25.40
CA ASP A 154 -1.31 -16.53 25.55
C ASP A 154 -2.70 -15.94 25.27
N GLY A 155 -2.93 -14.67 25.66
CA GLY A 155 -4.16 -13.94 25.37
C GLY A 155 -4.35 -13.65 23.88
N THR A 156 -3.29 -13.20 23.19
CA THR A 156 -3.32 -13.01 21.73
C THR A 156 -3.55 -14.34 21.01
N GLU A 157 -2.77 -15.37 21.34
CA GLU A 157 -2.87 -16.68 20.69
C GLU A 157 -4.27 -17.29 20.86
N ALA A 158 -4.91 -17.10 22.01
CA ALA A 158 -6.29 -17.54 22.24
C ALA A 158 -7.30 -16.81 21.34
N LEU A 159 -7.16 -15.48 21.18
CA LEU A 159 -8.03 -14.69 20.29
C LEU A 159 -7.83 -15.06 18.82
N GLU A 160 -6.60 -15.28 18.41
CA GLU A 160 -6.29 -15.72 17.06
C GLU A 160 -6.90 -17.10 16.80
N LYS A 161 -6.67 -18.08 17.68
CA LYS A 161 -7.27 -19.43 17.58
C LYS A 161 -8.80 -19.42 17.53
N ASP A 162 -9.44 -18.52 18.28
CA ASP A 162 -10.90 -18.35 18.27
C ASP A 162 -11.43 -17.82 16.92
N GLN A 163 -10.63 -17.06 16.18
CA GLN A 163 -10.98 -16.54 14.85
C GLN A 163 -10.61 -17.50 13.71
N GLY A 164 -9.60 -18.35 13.92
CA GLY A 164 -9.20 -19.37 12.96
C GLY A 164 -10.23 -20.46 12.70
N ASP A 165 -9.95 -21.32 11.75
CA ASP A 165 -10.55 -22.66 11.68
C ASP A 165 -9.48 -23.72 11.48
N GLU A 166 -9.88 -24.98 11.68
CA GLU A 166 -8.97 -26.12 11.59
C GLU A 166 -8.43 -26.35 10.16
N GLU A 167 -9.09 -25.83 9.12
CA GLU A 167 -8.72 -26.04 7.72
C GLU A 167 -7.74 -24.98 7.19
N THR A 168 -7.93 -23.71 7.54
CA THR A 168 -7.11 -22.57 7.09
C THR A 168 -6.10 -22.11 8.13
N GLY A 169 -6.18 -22.65 9.35
CA GLY A 169 -5.39 -22.19 10.49
C GLY A 169 -6.00 -20.96 11.15
N TYR A 170 -5.27 -20.40 12.12
CA TYR A 170 -5.65 -19.15 12.78
C TYR A 170 -4.75 -18.01 12.32
N PRO A 171 -5.27 -16.76 12.28
CA PRO A 171 -4.50 -15.64 11.79
C PRO A 171 -3.40 -15.31 12.80
N VAL A 172 -2.14 -15.47 12.42
CA VAL A 172 -0.97 -15.21 13.28
C VAL A 172 -0.50 -13.77 13.11
N GLY A 173 -0.11 -13.13 14.21
CA GLY A 173 0.48 -11.80 14.19
C GLY A 173 -0.54 -10.68 13.95
N THR A 174 -1.79 -10.88 14.36
CA THR A 174 -2.85 -9.90 14.10
C THR A 174 -2.93 -8.80 15.15
N THR A 175 -2.70 -7.58 14.70
CA THR A 175 -2.91 -6.37 15.51
C THR A 175 -4.40 -6.02 15.62
N ASP A 176 -5.19 -6.36 14.61
CA ASP A 176 -6.62 -6.01 14.51
C ASP A 176 -7.51 -6.68 15.54
N LEU A 177 -7.23 -7.95 15.83
CA LEU A 177 -8.00 -8.75 16.77
C LEU A 177 -7.68 -8.36 18.21
N THR A 178 -6.40 -8.06 18.46
CA THR A 178 -5.86 -7.83 19.78
C THR A 178 -5.94 -6.37 20.20
N GLY A 179 -5.88 -5.44 19.25
CA GLY A 179 -5.63 -4.02 19.50
C GLY A 179 -4.23 -3.76 20.06
N VAL A 180 -3.28 -4.68 19.87
CA VAL A 180 -1.90 -4.55 20.37
C VAL A 180 -0.92 -4.76 19.22
N GLY A 181 -0.17 -3.70 18.88
CA GLY A 181 0.97 -3.75 17.97
C GLY A 181 2.28 -3.70 18.72
N VAL A 182 3.25 -4.49 18.30
CA VAL A 182 4.64 -4.34 18.72
C VAL A 182 5.32 -3.40 17.74
N ASP A 183 5.79 -2.26 18.25
CA ASP A 183 6.45 -1.22 17.47
C ASP A 183 7.82 -1.70 16.95
N LEU A 184 7.95 -1.79 15.63
CA LEU A 184 9.17 -2.15 14.91
C LEU A 184 9.96 -0.93 14.40
N GLY A 185 9.45 0.27 14.65
CA GLY A 185 9.99 1.54 14.21
C GLY A 185 9.53 1.97 12.81
N PRO A 186 10.27 2.91 12.19
CA PRO A 186 9.83 3.53 10.95
C PRO A 186 9.68 2.55 9.79
N GLN A 187 8.63 2.76 9.00
CA GLN A 187 8.36 2.04 7.77
C GLN A 187 8.79 2.88 6.55
N TYR A 188 9.19 2.21 5.47
CA TYR A 188 9.66 2.87 4.25
C TYR A 188 9.08 2.21 3.01
N LEU A 189 8.87 3.00 1.97
CA LEU A 189 8.59 2.52 0.63
C LEU A 189 9.90 2.53 -0.18
N GLY A 190 10.25 1.38 -0.76
CA GLY A 190 11.50 1.15 -1.49
C GLY A 190 11.23 0.48 -2.84
N CYS A 191 12.17 0.64 -3.77
CA CYS A 191 12.24 -0.21 -4.96
C CYS A 191 13.18 -1.37 -4.65
N VAL A 192 12.67 -2.59 -4.58
CA VAL A 192 13.42 -3.74 -4.06
C VAL A 192 13.69 -4.79 -5.12
N THR A 193 14.78 -5.52 -4.92
CA THR A 193 14.97 -6.88 -5.43
C THR A 193 15.02 -7.84 -4.26
N THR A 194 14.32 -8.96 -4.36
CA THR A 194 14.36 -10.02 -3.33
C THR A 194 15.49 -10.98 -3.67
N GLU A 195 16.49 -11.09 -2.78
CA GLU A 195 17.62 -12.00 -2.98
C GLU A 195 17.12 -13.46 -3.02
N GLY A 196 17.30 -14.14 -4.17
CA GLY A 196 16.81 -15.51 -4.39
C GLY A 196 16.43 -15.83 -5.83
N ALA A 197 16.19 -14.80 -6.66
CA ALA A 197 16.21 -14.94 -8.12
C ALA A 197 17.68 -15.09 -8.56
N ALA A 198 18.07 -16.29 -8.96
CA ALA A 198 19.40 -16.54 -9.51
C ALA A 198 19.57 -15.72 -10.79
N ASP A 199 20.42 -14.70 -10.72
CA ASP A 199 20.73 -13.75 -11.79
C ASP A 199 19.53 -12.92 -12.30
N PRO A 200 19.34 -11.71 -11.76
CA PRO A 200 18.61 -10.67 -12.44
C PRO A 200 19.11 -10.50 -13.88
N PRO A 201 18.35 -10.83 -14.94
CA PRO A 201 18.74 -10.44 -16.28
C PRO A 201 19.00 -8.93 -16.31
N ALA A 202 20.07 -8.52 -17.00
CA ALA A 202 20.41 -7.12 -17.15
C ALA A 202 19.19 -6.34 -17.65
N GLY A 203 18.59 -5.52 -16.78
CA GLY A 203 17.32 -4.85 -17.03
C GLY A 203 16.18 -5.18 -16.04
N GLU A 204 16.43 -5.94 -14.97
CA GLU A 204 15.39 -6.19 -13.95
C GLU A 204 14.82 -4.89 -13.35
N THR A 205 13.51 -4.78 -13.52
CA THR A 205 12.60 -3.86 -12.88
C THR A 205 12.60 -4.15 -11.38
N CYS A 206 13.13 -3.25 -10.57
CA CYS A 206 12.89 -3.33 -9.13
C CYS A 206 11.40 -3.18 -8.85
N HIS A 207 10.93 -3.86 -7.81
CA HIS A 207 9.52 -3.92 -7.46
C HIS A 207 9.25 -2.99 -6.29
N PRO A 208 8.21 -2.14 -6.33
CA PRO A 208 7.88 -1.30 -5.20
C PRO A 208 7.40 -2.19 -4.05
N ALA A 209 8.01 -2.02 -2.89
CA ALA A 209 7.65 -2.75 -1.70
C ALA A 209 7.84 -1.89 -0.47
N VAL A 210 7.09 -2.23 0.56
CA VAL A 210 7.29 -1.69 1.88
C VAL A 210 8.36 -2.49 2.60
N VAL A 211 9.30 -1.77 3.19
CA VAL A 211 10.48 -2.30 3.86
C VAL A 211 10.65 -1.63 5.22
N THR A 212 11.35 -2.31 6.12
CA THR A 212 11.83 -1.73 7.38
C THR A 212 13.33 -1.82 7.46
N ARG A 213 13.94 -0.90 8.22
CA ARG A 213 15.38 -0.89 8.43
C ARG A 213 15.73 -1.66 9.71
N GLN A 214 16.56 -2.69 9.56
CA GLN A 214 17.06 -3.51 10.67
C GLN A 214 18.58 -3.30 10.81
N GLY A 215 18.96 -2.30 11.60
CA GLY A 215 20.36 -1.86 11.67
C GLY A 215 20.85 -1.30 10.33
N ASP A 216 21.81 -1.98 9.70
CA ASP A 216 22.36 -1.60 8.40
C ASP A 216 21.72 -2.38 7.23
N ALA A 217 20.79 -3.29 7.50
CA ALA A 217 20.08 -4.08 6.48
C ALA A 217 18.63 -3.60 6.29
N TRP A 218 18.06 -3.94 5.14
CA TRP A 218 16.64 -3.78 4.86
C TRP A 218 15.93 -5.13 4.94
N ALA A 219 14.76 -5.13 5.55
CA ALA A 219 13.87 -6.29 5.59
C ALA A 219 12.61 -5.99 4.78
N TYR A 220 12.24 -6.93 3.92
CA TYR A 220 10.98 -6.89 3.19
C TYR A 220 9.80 -7.06 4.17
N GLN A 221 8.77 -6.24 4.02
CA GLN A 221 7.51 -6.41 4.74
C GLN A 221 6.45 -6.99 3.80
N TRP A 222 6.06 -6.22 2.77
CA TRP A 222 5.03 -6.59 1.81
C TRP A 222 5.18 -5.77 0.52
N GLY A 223 4.68 -6.31 -0.59
CA GLY A 223 4.81 -5.77 -1.94
C GLY A 223 3.51 -5.16 -2.43
N MET A 224 3.55 -4.49 -3.58
CA MET A 224 2.38 -3.88 -4.21
C MET A 224 1.59 -4.90 -5.05
N GLY A 225 1.13 -5.99 -4.43
CA GLY A 225 0.21 -6.98 -5.02
C GLY A 225 0.51 -7.41 -6.46
N THR A 226 -0.34 -6.99 -7.41
CA THR A 226 -0.25 -7.38 -8.83
C THR A 226 0.73 -6.56 -9.64
N GLU A 227 1.08 -5.37 -9.16
CA GLU A 227 2.04 -4.45 -9.77
C GLU A 227 1.74 -4.12 -11.25
N ARG A 228 0.49 -4.30 -11.70
CA ARG A 228 0.15 -4.10 -13.11
C ARG A 228 0.27 -2.65 -13.51
N PHE A 229 0.21 -1.71 -12.55
CA PHE A 229 0.46 -0.30 -12.82
C PHE A 229 1.87 -0.04 -13.39
N LEU A 230 2.80 -1.00 -13.30
CA LEU A 230 4.11 -0.94 -13.98
C LEU A 230 4.01 -1.24 -15.49
N GLU A 231 2.90 -1.83 -15.94
CA GLU A 231 2.65 -2.09 -17.35
C GLU A 231 2.18 -0.80 -18.06
N PRO A 232 2.72 -0.48 -19.24
CA PRO A 232 2.32 0.73 -19.96
C PRO A 232 0.81 0.80 -20.25
N GLY A 233 0.17 1.87 -19.78
CA GLY A 233 -1.26 2.13 -19.94
C GLY A 233 -2.17 1.35 -18.99
N ALA A 234 -1.62 0.65 -18.00
CA ALA A 234 -2.42 0.03 -16.94
C ALA A 234 -3.12 1.10 -16.08
N PRO A 235 -4.28 0.75 -15.48
CA PRO A 235 -4.94 1.62 -14.53
C PRO A 235 -4.09 1.77 -13.26
N MET A 236 -4.43 2.78 -12.47
CA MET A 236 -3.89 2.97 -11.14
C MET A 236 -4.19 1.75 -10.27
N GLU A 237 -3.21 1.34 -9.47
CA GLU A 237 -3.42 0.40 -8.37
C GLU A 237 -3.27 1.13 -7.05
N VAL A 238 -4.12 0.77 -6.08
CA VAL A 238 -4.13 1.36 -4.74
C VAL A 238 -4.11 0.22 -3.72
N PHE A 239 -3.17 0.31 -2.80
CA PHE A 239 -2.96 -0.60 -1.67
C PHE A 239 -3.28 0.15 -0.39
N THR A 240 -3.96 -0.50 0.53
CA THR A 240 -4.36 0.13 1.79
C THR A 240 -3.94 -0.70 2.97
N THR A 241 -3.29 -0.07 3.94
CA THR A 241 -3.07 -0.65 5.27
C THR A 241 -3.75 0.22 6.33
N ARG A 242 -4.03 -0.35 7.48
CA ARG A 242 -4.41 0.44 8.65
C ARG A 242 -3.27 1.38 9.03
N ALA A 243 -3.64 2.54 9.51
CA ALA A 243 -2.72 3.55 10.03
C ALA A 243 -3.33 4.22 11.26
N SER A 244 -2.54 5.02 11.97
CA SER A 244 -3.04 5.93 12.98
C SER A 244 -2.75 7.39 12.62
N VAL A 245 -3.82 8.15 12.42
CA VAL A 245 -3.73 9.55 11.98
C VAL A 245 -4.16 10.45 13.13
N ASP A 246 -3.22 11.23 13.67
CA ASP A 246 -3.45 12.16 14.78
C ASP A 246 -4.19 11.54 15.98
N GLY A 247 -3.88 10.28 16.30
CA GLY A 247 -4.51 9.56 17.42
C GLY A 247 -5.87 8.94 17.10
N ALA A 248 -6.33 9.00 15.83
CA ALA A 248 -7.51 8.33 15.33
C ALA A 248 -7.16 7.07 14.54
N ASP A 249 -8.13 6.16 14.37
CA ASP A 249 -8.00 5.07 13.40
C ASP A 249 -8.01 5.67 11.99
N GLY A 250 -7.10 5.21 11.15
CA GLY A 250 -6.92 5.72 9.80
C GLY A 250 -6.55 4.66 8.77
N THR A 251 -6.40 5.11 7.53
CA THR A 251 -5.95 4.30 6.42
C THR A 251 -4.78 4.99 5.74
N LEU A 252 -3.65 4.29 5.63
CA LEU A 252 -2.58 4.64 4.72
C LEU A 252 -2.89 4.04 3.36
N GLY A 253 -3.03 4.90 2.34
CA GLY A 253 -3.10 4.49 0.95
C GLY A 253 -1.73 4.66 0.28
N ILE A 254 -1.30 3.64 -0.46
CA ILE A 254 -0.14 3.69 -1.37
C ILE A 254 -0.65 3.35 -2.75
N ALA A 255 -0.32 4.17 -3.75
CA ALA A 255 -0.82 3.99 -5.09
C ALA A 255 0.28 4.19 -6.13
N GLY A 256 0.11 3.52 -7.27
CA GLY A 256 1.04 3.51 -8.38
C GLY A 256 0.33 3.75 -9.70
N LEU A 257 0.98 4.49 -10.60
CA LEU A 257 0.46 4.80 -11.94
C LEU A 257 1.61 4.86 -12.93
N ASP A 258 1.41 4.32 -14.13
CA ASP A 258 2.45 4.33 -15.16
C ASP A 258 2.82 5.75 -15.63
N GLY A 259 4.10 5.98 -15.92
CA GLY A 259 4.65 7.28 -16.31
C GLY A 259 4.92 8.23 -15.15
N THR A 260 5.43 9.42 -15.47
CA THR A 260 5.83 10.46 -14.50
C THR A 260 4.96 11.71 -14.57
N ASP A 261 3.77 11.61 -15.17
CA ASP A 261 2.89 12.75 -15.42
C ASP A 261 2.16 13.23 -14.15
N VAL A 262 2.16 12.43 -13.07
CA VAL A 262 1.48 12.76 -11.81
C VAL A 262 2.23 13.88 -11.10
N ALA A 263 1.57 15.02 -10.92
CA ALA A 263 2.11 16.17 -10.17
C ALA A 263 1.46 16.31 -8.78
N ARG A 264 0.24 15.78 -8.60
CA ARG A 264 -0.51 15.85 -7.34
C ARG A 264 -1.40 14.62 -7.21
N ALA A 265 -1.51 14.09 -6.00
CA ALA A 265 -2.46 13.03 -5.64
C ALA A 265 -3.34 13.48 -4.48
N VAL A 266 -4.62 13.09 -4.50
CA VAL A 266 -5.58 13.39 -3.43
C VAL A 266 -6.22 12.10 -2.97
N PHE A 267 -6.10 11.82 -1.67
CA PHE A 267 -6.73 10.71 -0.96
C PHE A 267 -8.02 11.21 -0.32
N ILE A 268 -9.12 10.49 -0.51
CA ILE A 268 -10.43 10.95 -0.05
C ILE A 268 -11.07 9.88 0.82
N GLY A 269 -11.36 10.24 2.07
CA GLY A 269 -12.04 9.39 3.03
C GLY A 269 -13.51 9.16 2.66
N THR A 270 -14.10 8.12 3.25
CA THR A 270 -15.53 7.81 3.12
C THR A 270 -16.45 8.90 3.69
N ASP A 271 -15.94 9.74 4.58
CA ASP A 271 -16.58 10.94 5.11
C ASP A 271 -16.50 12.16 4.17
N GLY A 272 -15.77 12.04 3.05
CA GLY A 272 -15.54 13.10 2.07
C GLY A 272 -14.34 14.00 2.38
N THR A 273 -13.61 13.75 3.47
CA THR A 273 -12.37 14.45 3.81
C THR A 273 -11.33 14.24 2.72
N ARG A 274 -10.62 15.30 2.34
CA ARG A 274 -9.60 15.26 1.27
C ARG A 274 -8.23 15.57 1.85
N VAL A 275 -7.28 14.67 1.61
CA VAL A 275 -5.89 14.83 2.03
C VAL A 275 -5.00 14.82 0.79
N GLU A 276 -4.09 15.78 0.70
CA GLU A 276 -3.09 15.80 -0.36
C GLU A 276 -1.98 14.80 -0.01
N GLY A 277 -1.68 13.90 -0.95
CA GLY A 277 -0.64 12.89 -0.78
C GLY A 277 0.73 13.38 -1.21
N THR A 278 1.75 12.61 -0.85
CA THR A 278 3.12 12.78 -1.34
C THR A 278 3.27 12.06 -2.68
N VAL A 279 3.84 12.74 -3.69
CA VAL A 279 4.09 12.18 -5.02
C VAL A 279 5.59 11.96 -5.25
N LEU A 280 5.93 10.76 -5.70
CA LEU A 280 7.27 10.26 -6.01
C LEU A 280 7.35 9.92 -7.50
N ALA A 281 7.28 10.94 -8.37
CA ALA A 281 7.28 10.76 -9.82
C ALA A 281 8.69 10.42 -10.34
N GLY A 282 8.90 9.16 -10.75
CA GLY A 282 10.14 8.66 -11.33
C GLY A 282 11.32 8.55 -10.36
N THR A 283 11.11 8.83 -9.07
CA THR A 283 12.18 8.84 -8.06
C THR A 283 12.32 7.50 -7.34
N LEU A 284 11.20 6.83 -7.07
CA LEU A 284 11.21 5.53 -6.40
C LEU A 284 11.37 4.40 -7.42
N VAL A 285 10.43 4.31 -8.36
CA VAL A 285 10.49 3.38 -9.49
C VAL A 285 10.82 4.21 -10.75
N PRO A 286 11.95 3.95 -11.43
CA PRO A 286 12.32 4.73 -12.61
C PRO A 286 11.24 4.70 -13.69
N GLY A 287 10.76 5.88 -14.09
CA GLY A 287 9.77 6.03 -15.16
C GLY A 287 8.31 5.97 -14.71
N GLU A 288 8.03 5.61 -13.46
CA GLU A 288 6.68 5.42 -12.93
C GLU A 288 6.38 6.38 -11.77
N SER A 289 5.11 6.62 -11.47
CA SER A 289 4.68 7.50 -10.37
C SER A 289 4.17 6.66 -9.22
N MET A 290 4.77 6.86 -8.05
CA MET A 290 4.28 6.32 -6.79
C MET A 290 3.79 7.46 -5.92
N PHE A 291 2.74 7.26 -5.12
CA PHE A 291 2.24 8.26 -4.20
C PHE A 291 1.55 7.63 -3.01
N TYR A 292 1.58 8.31 -1.88
CA TYR A 292 0.98 7.82 -0.65
C TYR A 292 0.36 8.96 0.15
N GLY A 293 -0.57 8.62 1.02
CA GLY A 293 -1.23 9.57 1.90
C GLY A 293 -2.12 8.86 2.91
N GLU A 294 -2.40 9.56 4.00
CA GLU A 294 -3.21 9.02 5.09
C GLU A 294 -4.53 9.77 5.20
N VAL A 295 -5.59 9.03 5.52
CA VAL A 295 -6.90 9.60 5.85
C VAL A 295 -7.34 9.07 7.21
N ALA A 296 -7.98 9.92 8.02
CA ALA A 296 -8.70 9.45 9.19
C ALA A 296 -9.90 8.59 8.73
N GLY A 297 -10.06 7.42 9.32
CA GLY A 297 -11.06 6.44 8.92
C GLY A 297 -10.78 5.72 7.57
N PRO A 298 -11.80 5.11 6.97
CA PRO A 298 -11.66 4.36 5.72
C PRO A 298 -11.43 5.25 4.49
N LEU A 299 -10.48 4.84 3.64
CA LEU A 299 -10.24 5.46 2.33
C LEU A 299 -11.32 5.05 1.32
N ALA A 300 -11.86 6.02 0.56
CA ALA A 300 -12.91 5.80 -0.42
C ALA A 300 -12.44 5.94 -1.87
N ARG A 301 -11.43 6.79 -2.13
CA ARG A 301 -10.88 6.98 -3.48
C ARG A 301 -9.51 7.64 -3.46
N VAL A 302 -8.77 7.49 -4.55
CA VAL A 302 -7.55 8.23 -4.85
C VAL A 302 -7.68 8.90 -6.21
N ILE A 303 -7.28 10.17 -6.32
CA ILE A 303 -7.31 10.92 -7.57
C ILE A 303 -5.92 11.46 -7.88
N ALA A 304 -5.39 11.11 -9.05
CA ALA A 304 -4.13 11.62 -9.57
C ALA A 304 -4.39 12.78 -10.56
N TYR A 305 -3.58 13.83 -10.46
CA TYR A 305 -3.66 15.03 -11.29
C TYR A 305 -2.31 15.31 -11.96
N ASP A 306 -2.37 15.87 -13.17
CA ASP A 306 -1.19 16.37 -13.86
C ASP A 306 -0.82 17.79 -13.39
N ALA A 307 0.28 18.32 -13.92
CA ALA A 307 0.78 19.66 -13.56
C ALA A 307 -0.15 20.82 -13.98
N ALA A 308 -1.09 20.58 -14.90
CA ALA A 308 -2.12 21.56 -15.27
C ALA A 308 -3.33 21.51 -14.33
N GLY A 309 -3.39 20.53 -13.42
CA GLY A 309 -4.51 20.29 -12.53
C GLY A 309 -5.60 19.42 -13.17
N GLU A 310 -5.35 18.84 -14.34
CA GLU A 310 -6.29 17.93 -15.00
C GLU A 310 -6.23 16.55 -14.35
N VAL A 311 -7.37 15.88 -14.25
CA VAL A 311 -7.44 14.52 -13.71
C VAL A 311 -6.75 13.55 -14.67
N ILE A 312 -5.74 12.85 -14.17
CA ILE A 312 -5.13 11.72 -14.84
C ILE A 312 -6.02 10.50 -14.66
N GLU A 313 -6.39 10.23 -13.40
CA GLU A 313 -7.22 9.09 -13.02
C GLU A 313 -7.97 9.40 -11.71
N ASP A 314 -9.22 8.93 -11.61
CA ASP A 314 -10.06 8.95 -10.39
C ASP A 314 -10.44 7.50 -10.08
N HIS A 315 -9.82 6.93 -9.07
CA HIS A 315 -9.94 5.52 -8.72
C HIS A 315 -10.77 5.37 -7.45
N PRO A 316 -12.04 4.96 -7.57
CA PRO A 316 -12.86 4.65 -6.41
C PRO A 316 -12.43 3.31 -5.82
N LEU A 317 -12.11 3.30 -4.52
CA LEU A 317 -11.94 2.05 -3.81
C LEU A 317 -13.29 1.39 -3.65
N ARG A 318 -13.38 0.11 -3.99
CA ARG A 318 -14.60 -0.68 -3.84
C ARG A 318 -14.45 -1.58 -2.64
N GLU A 319 -15.47 -1.65 -1.80
CA GLU A 319 -15.57 -2.76 -0.86
C GLU A 319 -15.54 -4.07 -1.68
N CYS A 320 -14.51 -4.89 -1.45
CA CYS A 320 -14.41 -6.20 -2.08
C CYS A 320 -15.66 -7.00 -1.72
N LYS A 321 -16.54 -7.21 -2.71
CA LYS A 321 -17.66 -8.12 -2.59
C LYS A 321 -17.21 -9.42 -3.25
N ASP A 322 -16.96 -10.41 -2.40
CA ASP A 322 -16.77 -11.82 -2.80
C ASP A 322 -17.81 -12.18 -3.89
N PRO A 323 -17.39 -12.72 -5.05
CA PRO A 323 -16.08 -13.32 -5.38
C PRO A 323 -15.12 -12.42 -6.16
N VAL A 324 -15.38 -11.11 -6.20
CA VAL A 324 -14.55 -10.20 -6.99
C VAL A 324 -13.41 -9.71 -6.12
N ASP A 325 -12.21 -10.19 -6.43
CA ASP A 325 -10.95 -9.67 -5.93
C ASP A 325 -10.76 -8.28 -6.56
N CYS A 326 -11.37 -7.27 -5.94
CA CYS A 326 -11.48 -5.95 -6.54
C CYS A 326 -10.17 -5.19 -6.45
N GLU A 327 -9.47 -5.27 -5.31
CA GLU A 327 -8.27 -4.50 -4.97
C GLU A 327 -7.46 -5.26 -3.91
N VAL A 328 -6.14 -5.34 -4.08
CA VAL A 328 -5.25 -6.10 -3.19
C VAL A 328 -5.09 -5.33 -1.88
N ARG A 329 -5.56 -5.95 -0.78
CA ARG A 329 -5.33 -5.49 0.59
C ARG A 329 -3.99 -5.96 1.13
#